data_AF-A0A7E6FBE1-F1
#
_entry.id   AF-A0A7E6FBE1-F1
#
_cell.length_a   1.000
_cell.length_b   1.000
_cell.length_c   1.000
_cell.angle_alpha   90.00
_cell.angle_beta   90.00
_cell.angle_gamma   90.00
#
_symmetry.space_group_name_H-M   'P 1'
#
loop_
_entity.id
_entity.type
_entity.pdbx_description
1 polymer ?
#
loop_
_entity_poly.entity_id
_entity_poly.type
_entity_poly.pdbx_seq_one_letter_code
_entity_poly.pdbx_strand_id
1 'polypeptide(L)'
;MKVYALSILYKGETKARLLKGSYELSSFGYFQRSTVKEFMEFTSRIIVERSKPFSRSSVKEQDYLCHVYLRGDSLACVMIADHEYPQRVAHTLLSKVLDDFKLAVPPEKWPTVVESEVNFPQCDQYLKQSQNPQESDAMTKIQNDLDETKIILHNTIDAILERGEKLDDLVEKSEGLSTQSKSFYKTVKPREPTPLPASVEEPLVKTQRPHLAGYSVRGHAARKDANTGRANSRSLCGKCSCQAASRFLRAARDSIARKTNQCCTLL
;
A
#
# COMPACT_ATOMS: atom_id res chain seq x y z
N MET A 1 -18.24 -2.02 1.90
CA MET A 1 -17.89 -1.76 3.32
C MET A 1 -17.64 -3.06 4.06
N LYS A 2 -16.37 -3.39 4.28
CA LYS A 2 -15.90 -4.47 5.14
C LYS A 2 -14.83 -3.98 6.10
N VAL A 3 -14.74 -4.64 7.25
CA VAL A 3 -13.63 -4.48 8.18
C VAL A 3 -12.76 -5.73 8.10
N TYR A 4 -11.47 -5.56 7.83
CA TYR A 4 -10.54 -6.66 7.57
C TYR A 4 -9.77 -7.08 8.82
N ALA A 5 -9.42 -6.13 9.68
CA ALA A 5 -8.64 -6.40 10.88
C ALA A 5 -9.04 -5.46 12.01
N LEU A 6 -9.02 -6.00 13.22
CA LEU A 6 -9.10 -5.27 14.48
C LEU A 6 -7.95 -5.76 15.37
N SER A 7 -7.03 -4.86 15.73
CA SER A 7 -5.83 -5.20 16.48
C SER A 7 -5.66 -4.27 17.67
N ILE A 8 -5.37 -4.84 18.83
CA ILE A 8 -5.04 -4.12 20.06
C ILE A 8 -3.55 -4.26 20.27
N LEU A 9 -2.86 -3.13 20.41
CA LEU A 9 -1.41 -3.05 20.55
C LEU A 9 -1.04 -2.26 21.80
N TYR A 10 0.09 -2.59 22.38
CA TYR A 10 0.76 -1.79 23.41
C TYR A 10 1.92 -1.04 22.78
N LYS A 11 1.96 0.28 22.95
CA LYS A 11 3.06 1.13 22.51
C LYS A 11 4.16 1.15 23.58
N GLY A 12 5.23 0.40 23.35
CA GLY A 12 6.47 0.57 24.11
C GLY A 12 7.24 1.82 23.70
N GLU A 13 8.38 2.07 24.34
CA GLU A 13 9.26 3.21 23.99
C GLU A 13 9.81 3.12 22.57
N THR A 14 10.17 1.91 22.12
CA THR A 14 10.83 1.68 20.84
C THR A 14 10.05 0.80 19.87
N LYS A 15 9.17 -0.09 20.38
CA LYS A 15 8.42 -1.06 19.57
C LYS A 15 6.98 -1.16 20.03
N ALA A 16 6.07 -1.35 19.07
CA ALA A 16 4.69 -1.73 19.36
C ALA A 16 4.55 -3.26 19.46
N ARG A 17 3.87 -3.71 20.50
CA ARG A 17 3.57 -5.13 20.74
C ARG A 17 2.11 -5.40 20.45
N LEU A 18 1.83 -6.43 19.64
CA LEU A 18 0.46 -6.91 19.43
C LEU A 18 0.01 -7.65 20.70
N LEU A 19 -1.11 -7.22 21.28
CA LEU A 19 -1.74 -7.87 22.43
C LEU A 19 -2.84 -8.84 22.00
N LYS A 20 -3.67 -8.42 21.05
CA LYS A 20 -4.73 -9.27 20.49
C LYS A 20 -5.10 -8.82 19.08
N GLY A 21 -5.17 -9.74 18.13
CA GLY A 21 -5.68 -9.48 16.79
C GLY A 21 -6.90 -10.33 16.45
N SER A 22 -7.86 -9.74 15.72
CA SER A 22 -8.94 -10.44 15.04
C SER A 22 -8.93 -10.04 13.55
N TYR A 23 -9.18 -11.00 12.66
CA TYR A 23 -8.98 -10.83 11.21
C TYR A 23 -10.09 -11.51 10.41
N GLU A 24 -10.64 -10.79 9.44
CA GLU A 24 -11.65 -11.27 8.49
C GLU A 24 -11.05 -11.23 7.08
N LEU A 25 -10.52 -12.37 6.65
CA LEU A 25 -9.75 -12.50 5.40
C LEU A 25 -10.48 -13.32 4.33
N SER A 26 -11.79 -13.52 4.50
CA SER A 26 -12.62 -14.34 3.61
C SER A 26 -12.66 -13.81 2.17
N SER A 27 -12.52 -12.50 1.98
CA SER A 27 -12.44 -11.84 0.67
C SER A 27 -11.16 -12.14 -0.12
N PHE A 28 -10.08 -12.54 0.55
CA PHE A 28 -8.80 -12.83 -0.09
C PHE A 28 -8.69 -14.31 -0.47
N GLY A 29 -7.94 -14.59 -1.54
CA GLY A 29 -7.65 -15.95 -1.98
C GLY A 29 -6.95 -16.74 -0.88
N TYR A 30 -7.32 -18.01 -0.70
CA TYR A 30 -6.88 -18.86 0.43
C TYR A 30 -5.37 -18.80 0.70
N PHE A 31 -4.56 -18.91 -0.36
CA PHE A 31 -3.09 -18.90 -0.27
C PHE A 31 -2.48 -17.53 0.06
N GLN A 32 -3.22 -16.44 -0.12
CA GLN A 32 -2.75 -15.08 0.17
C GLN A 32 -3.11 -14.63 1.59
N ARG A 33 -4.07 -15.30 2.26
CA ARG A 33 -4.58 -14.89 3.58
C ARG A 33 -3.47 -14.76 4.62
N SER A 34 -2.54 -15.72 4.68
CA SER A 34 -1.41 -15.65 5.62
C SER A 34 -0.57 -14.40 5.41
N THR A 35 -0.21 -14.13 4.15
CA THR A 35 0.59 -12.95 3.79
C THR A 35 -0.13 -11.64 4.06
N VAL A 36 -1.42 -11.57 3.75
CA VAL A 36 -2.24 -10.38 4.03
C VAL A 36 -2.35 -10.13 5.53
N LYS A 37 -2.54 -11.18 6.34
CA LYS A 37 -2.57 -11.09 7.80
C LYS A 37 -1.27 -10.50 8.36
N GLU A 38 -0.13 -11.07 7.97
CA GLU A 38 1.19 -10.60 8.39
C GLU A 38 1.42 -9.13 8.01
N PHE A 39 0.97 -8.73 6.82
CA PHE A 39 1.08 -7.34 6.37
C PHE A 39 0.19 -6.39 7.18
N MET A 40 -1.06 -6.78 7.47
CA MET A 40 -1.97 -5.99 8.31
C MET A 40 -1.43 -5.80 9.72
N GLU A 41 -0.84 -6.85 10.32
CA GLU A 41 -0.17 -6.76 11.61
C GLU A 41 1.04 -5.83 11.56
N PHE A 42 1.88 -5.96 10.53
CA PHE A 42 3.06 -5.13 10.34
C PHE A 42 2.68 -3.65 10.20
N THR A 43 1.74 -3.32 9.32
CA THR A 43 1.24 -1.95 9.13
C THR A 43 0.66 -1.39 10.42
N SER A 44 -0.10 -2.19 11.18
CA SER A 44 -0.65 -1.77 12.47
C SER A 44 0.43 -1.40 13.48
N ARG A 45 1.53 -2.17 13.55
CA ARG A 45 2.67 -1.88 14.43
C ARG A 45 3.35 -0.56 14.04
N ILE A 46 3.67 -0.40 12.76
CA ILE A 46 4.35 0.82 12.26
C ILE A 46 3.52 2.07 12.54
N ILE A 47 2.20 2.04 12.26
CA ILE A 47 1.35 3.21 12.50
C ILE A 47 1.33 3.57 13.98
N VAL A 48 1.24 2.59 14.89
CA VAL A 48 1.22 2.83 16.35
C VAL A 48 2.57 3.38 16.85
N GLU A 49 3.69 2.85 16.37
CA GLU A 49 5.03 3.32 16.73
C GLU A 49 5.22 4.79 16.40
N ARG A 50 4.76 5.22 15.22
CA ARG A 50 4.91 6.60 14.74
C ARG A 50 3.81 7.57 15.18
N SER A 51 2.66 7.05 15.62
CA SER A 51 1.56 7.88 16.11
C SER A 51 1.87 8.49 17.47
N LYS A 52 1.51 9.76 17.70
CA LYS A 52 1.71 10.42 18.99
C LYS A 52 0.72 9.89 20.04
N PRO A 53 1.11 9.74 21.32
CA PRO A 53 0.15 9.41 22.38
C PRO A 53 -1.03 10.40 22.41
N PHE A 54 -2.20 9.92 22.87
CA PHE A 54 -3.42 10.72 22.93
C PHE A 54 -3.86 11.28 21.56
N SER A 55 -3.70 10.48 20.50
CA SER A 55 -4.10 10.89 19.15
C SER A 55 -5.04 9.90 18.50
N ARG A 56 -5.94 10.45 17.67
CA ARG A 56 -6.77 9.71 16.73
C ARG A 56 -6.29 10.04 15.34
N SER A 57 -5.94 9.01 14.59
CA SER A 57 -5.48 9.16 13.20
C SER A 57 -6.18 8.18 12.28
N SER A 58 -6.19 8.50 11.00
CA SER A 58 -6.66 7.61 9.95
C SER A 58 -5.67 7.69 8.81
N VAL A 59 -5.22 6.54 8.34
CA VAL A 59 -4.14 6.40 7.36
C VAL A 59 -4.73 5.74 6.14
N LYS A 60 -4.84 6.49 5.06
CA LYS A 60 -5.29 5.96 3.78
C LYS A 60 -4.12 5.24 3.12
N GLU A 61 -4.39 4.06 2.59
CA GLU A 61 -3.45 3.31 1.76
C GLU A 61 -4.25 2.66 0.64
N GLN A 62 -4.11 3.18 -0.58
CA GLN A 62 -4.90 2.75 -1.75
C GLN A 62 -6.42 2.83 -1.47
N ASP A 63 -7.12 1.69 -1.53
CA ASP A 63 -8.57 1.55 -1.29
C ASP A 63 -8.91 1.24 0.18
N TYR A 64 -7.90 1.09 1.03
CA TYR A 64 -8.02 0.77 2.44
C TYR A 64 -7.80 2.00 3.33
N LEU A 65 -8.44 1.99 4.49
CA LEU A 65 -8.30 3.02 5.51
C LEU A 65 -8.00 2.36 6.85
N CYS A 66 -6.86 2.73 7.43
CA CYS A 66 -6.42 2.25 8.74
C CYS A 66 -6.77 3.31 9.79
N HIS A 67 -7.76 3.04 10.63
CA HIS A 67 -8.14 3.91 11.74
C HIS A 67 -7.35 3.52 12.99
N VAL A 68 -6.72 4.49 13.64
CA VAL A 68 -5.90 4.25 14.82
C VAL A 68 -6.30 5.19 15.94
N TYR A 69 -6.47 4.62 17.12
CA TYR A 69 -6.64 5.38 18.35
C TYR A 69 -5.56 4.95 19.35
N LEU A 70 -4.72 5.91 19.75
CA LEU A 70 -3.68 5.72 20.74
C LEU A 70 -4.04 6.49 22.01
N ARG A 71 -4.28 5.76 23.10
CA ARG A 71 -4.65 6.32 24.40
C ARG A 71 -3.41 6.79 25.17
N GLY A 72 -3.61 7.60 26.21
CA GLY A 72 -2.52 8.20 27.00
C GLY A 72 -1.76 7.20 27.89
N ASP A 73 -2.30 6.01 28.10
CA ASP A 73 -1.67 4.92 28.85
C ASP A 73 -0.95 3.91 27.93
N SER A 74 -0.55 4.36 26.74
CA SER A 74 0.17 3.58 25.73
C SER A 74 -0.60 2.39 25.16
N LEU A 75 -1.90 2.29 25.41
CA LEU A 75 -2.76 1.30 24.76
C LEU A 75 -3.29 1.85 23.43
N ALA A 76 -3.18 1.05 22.38
CA ALA A 76 -3.55 1.41 21.02
C ALA A 76 -4.53 0.41 20.43
N CYS A 77 -5.45 0.88 19.61
CA CYS A 77 -6.27 0.01 18.78
C CYS A 77 -6.22 0.48 17.32
N VAL A 78 -6.08 -0.48 16.42
CA VAL A 78 -6.00 -0.28 14.97
C VAL A 78 -7.11 -1.10 14.33
N MET A 79 -7.89 -0.45 13.46
CA MET A 79 -8.89 -1.09 12.63
C MET A 79 -8.60 -0.80 11.17
N ILE A 80 -8.55 -1.85 10.34
CA ILE A 80 -8.35 -1.73 8.89
C ILE A 80 -9.67 -2.04 8.20
N ALA A 81 -10.17 -1.11 7.42
CA ALA A 81 -11.45 -1.22 6.71
C ALA A 81 -11.35 -0.67 5.28
N ASP A 82 -12.39 -0.87 4.50
CA ASP A 82 -12.56 -0.14 3.23
C ASP A 82 -12.66 1.37 3.48
N HIS A 83 -12.20 2.19 2.54
CA HIS A 83 -12.31 3.66 2.62
C HIS A 83 -13.77 4.18 2.71
N GLU A 84 -14.75 3.38 2.26
CA GLU A 84 -16.17 3.71 2.36
C GLU A 84 -16.71 3.58 3.80
N TYR A 85 -15.98 2.91 4.70
CA TYR A 85 -16.43 2.69 6.07
C TYR A 85 -16.48 4.02 6.85
N PRO A 86 -17.58 4.34 7.55
CA PRO A 86 -17.70 5.60 8.27
C PRO A 86 -16.65 5.75 9.37
N GLN A 87 -15.80 6.77 9.24
CA GLN A 87 -14.71 7.04 10.19
C GLN A 87 -15.22 7.28 11.62
N ARG A 88 -16.39 7.91 11.79
CA ARG A 88 -17.00 8.11 13.12
C ARG A 88 -17.28 6.78 13.82
N VAL A 89 -17.91 5.84 13.12
CA VAL A 89 -18.25 4.51 13.65
C VAL A 89 -16.97 3.74 13.99
N ALA A 90 -15.94 3.84 13.14
CA ALA A 90 -14.64 3.23 13.38
C ALA A 90 -14.01 3.70 14.70
N HIS A 91 -13.83 5.01 14.89
CA HIS A 91 -13.17 5.56 16.09
C HIS A 91 -13.99 5.36 17.37
N THR A 92 -15.31 5.26 17.25
CA THR A 92 -16.13 4.92 18.41
C THR A 92 -15.90 3.48 18.84
N LEU A 93 -15.90 2.55 17.89
CA LEU A 93 -15.61 1.16 18.16
C LEU A 93 -14.22 0.99 18.78
N LEU A 94 -13.20 1.66 18.22
CA LEU A 94 -11.84 1.64 18.78
C LEU A 94 -11.82 2.08 20.25
N SER A 95 -12.54 3.15 20.59
CA SER A 95 -12.60 3.65 21.98
C SER A 95 -13.22 2.62 22.91
N LYS A 96 -14.37 2.03 22.51
CA LYS A 96 -15.05 0.99 23.28
C LYS A 96 -14.20 -0.25 23.50
N VAL A 97 -13.55 -0.74 22.44
CA VAL A 97 -12.67 -1.92 22.50
C VAL A 97 -11.53 -1.70 23.48
N LEU A 98 -10.93 -0.51 23.51
CA LEU A 98 -9.87 -0.17 24.44
C LEU A 98 -10.34 -0.09 25.90
N ASP A 99 -11.53 0.42 26.14
CA ASP A 99 -12.10 0.51 27.49
C ASP A 99 -12.43 -0.89 28.05
N ASP A 100 -13.05 -1.75 27.25
CA ASP A 100 -13.33 -3.14 27.64
C ASP A 100 -12.05 -3.95 27.83
N PHE A 101 -11.05 -3.74 26.97
CA PHE A 101 -9.76 -4.41 27.10
C PHE A 101 -9.04 -4.03 28.39
N LYS A 102 -9.11 -2.75 28.79
CA LYS A 102 -8.54 -2.28 30.07
C LYS A 102 -9.19 -2.96 31.26
N LEU A 103 -10.50 -3.21 31.20
CA LEU A 103 -11.24 -3.91 32.25
C LEU A 103 -10.87 -5.40 32.32
N ALA A 104 -10.61 -6.02 31.16
CA ALA A 104 -10.26 -7.44 31.08
C ALA A 104 -8.79 -7.73 31.48
N VAL A 105 -7.85 -6.86 31.08
CA VAL A 105 -6.41 -7.08 31.27
C VAL A 105 -5.77 -5.90 31.99
N PRO A 106 -5.21 -6.11 33.21
CA PRO A 106 -4.54 -5.05 33.96
C PRO A 106 -3.34 -4.44 33.21
N PRO A 107 -3.09 -3.12 33.37
CA PRO A 107 -1.98 -2.41 32.72
C PRO A 107 -0.60 -3.01 32.93
N GLU A 108 -0.37 -3.60 34.10
CA GLU A 108 0.90 -4.23 34.48
C GLU A 108 1.31 -5.38 33.56
N LYS A 109 0.34 -6.03 32.90
CA LYS A 109 0.57 -7.18 32.04
C LYS A 109 0.86 -6.80 30.59
N TRP A 110 0.39 -5.63 30.13
CA TRP A 110 0.56 -5.19 28.73
C TRP A 110 2.00 -5.20 28.21
N PRO A 111 3.04 -4.78 28.98
CA PRO A 111 4.40 -4.75 28.45
C PRO A 111 5.03 -6.12 28.25
N THR A 112 4.52 -7.18 28.90
CA THR A 112 5.16 -8.51 28.93
C THR A 112 4.32 -9.60 28.27
N VAL A 113 2.99 -9.44 28.26
CA VAL A 113 2.05 -10.47 27.81
C VAL A 113 2.22 -10.84 26.33
N VAL A 114 1.98 -12.12 26.04
CA VAL A 114 1.94 -12.68 24.69
C VAL A 114 0.50 -12.84 24.23
N GLU A 115 0.23 -12.68 22.94
CA GLU A 115 -1.13 -12.76 22.37
C GLU A 115 -1.92 -14.02 22.76
N SER A 116 -1.24 -15.16 22.89
CA SER A 116 -1.84 -16.45 23.28
C SER A 116 -2.35 -16.49 24.71
N GLU A 117 -1.81 -15.64 25.59
CA GLU A 117 -2.18 -15.58 27.02
C GLU A 117 -3.32 -14.58 27.26
N VAL A 118 -3.58 -13.69 26.30
CA VAL A 118 -4.64 -12.69 26.37
C VAL A 118 -5.99 -13.32 26.02
N ASN A 119 -6.79 -13.58 27.05
CA ASN A 119 -8.17 -14.05 26.90
C ASN A 119 -9.13 -12.85 26.70
N PHE A 120 -9.40 -12.51 25.44
CA PHE A 120 -10.34 -11.45 25.07
C PHE A 120 -11.16 -11.87 23.84
N PRO A 121 -12.11 -12.83 23.98
CA PRO A 121 -12.95 -13.31 22.88
C PRO A 121 -13.90 -12.24 22.32
N GLN A 122 -14.13 -11.15 23.06
CA GLN A 122 -14.93 -10.02 22.64
C GLN A 122 -14.34 -9.35 21.39
N CYS A 123 -13.03 -9.44 21.14
CA CYS A 123 -12.40 -8.89 19.93
C CYS A 123 -13.05 -9.43 18.65
N ASP A 124 -13.28 -10.75 18.59
CA ASP A 124 -13.89 -11.40 17.44
C ASP A 124 -15.37 -11.05 17.29
N GLN A 125 -16.05 -10.80 18.42
CA GLN A 125 -17.45 -10.33 18.41
C GLN A 125 -17.53 -8.91 17.86
N TYR A 126 -16.62 -8.03 18.28
CA TYR A 126 -16.54 -6.66 17.78
C TYR A 126 -16.24 -6.61 16.29
N LEU A 127 -15.34 -7.47 15.79
CA LEU A 127 -15.06 -7.55 14.35
C LEU A 127 -16.27 -8.04 13.53
N LYS A 128 -17.08 -8.95 14.08
CA LYS A 128 -18.30 -9.42 13.40
C LYS A 128 -19.40 -8.36 13.40
N GLN A 129 -19.61 -7.68 14.53
CA GLN A 129 -20.59 -6.60 14.65
C GLN A 129 -20.22 -5.40 13.78
N SER A 130 -18.92 -5.12 13.61
CA SER A 130 -18.43 -4.03 12.77
C SER A 130 -18.58 -4.28 11.27
N GLN A 131 -18.94 -5.50 10.84
CA GLN A 131 -19.30 -5.72 9.44
C GLN A 131 -20.61 -5.01 9.06
N ASN A 132 -21.50 -4.75 10.02
CA ASN A 132 -22.72 -3.96 9.81
C ASN A 132 -22.62 -2.60 10.53
N PRO A 133 -22.33 -1.50 9.81
CA PRO A 133 -22.18 -0.18 10.43
C PRO A 133 -23.42 0.30 11.19
N GLN A 134 -24.63 -0.09 10.77
CA GLN A 134 -25.88 0.34 11.39
C GLN A 134 -26.06 -0.27 12.79
N GLU A 135 -25.70 -1.55 12.96
CA GLU A 135 -25.75 -2.22 14.27
C GLU A 135 -24.67 -1.68 15.20
N SER A 136 -23.49 -1.37 14.67
CA SER A 136 -22.40 -0.75 15.43
C SER A 136 -22.75 0.68 15.89
N ASP A 137 -23.49 1.43 15.08
CA ASP A 137 -23.92 2.80 15.38
C ASP A 137 -25.01 2.83 16.49
N ALA A 138 -25.92 1.86 16.52
CA ALA A 138 -26.96 1.78 17.55
C ALA A 138 -26.40 1.66 18.98
N MET A 139 -25.27 0.96 19.14
CA MET A 139 -24.52 0.85 20.39
C MET A 139 -23.74 2.14 20.73
N THR A 140 -23.37 2.91 19.70
CA THR A 140 -22.47 4.07 19.73
C THR A 140 -23.20 5.40 19.96
N LYS A 141 -24.49 5.49 19.60
CA LYS A 141 -25.34 6.70 19.74
C LYS A 141 -25.41 7.30 21.16
N ILE A 142 -25.03 6.54 22.18
CA ILE A 142 -25.00 6.98 23.57
C ILE A 142 -23.73 7.79 23.88
N GLN A 143 -22.66 7.65 23.09
CA GLN A 143 -21.36 8.30 23.28
C GLN A 143 -21.13 9.45 22.26
N ASN A 144 -21.98 10.48 22.29
CA ASN A 144 -21.91 11.64 21.40
C ASN A 144 -20.66 12.54 21.58
N ASP A 145 -19.68 12.15 22.41
CA ASP A 145 -18.50 12.96 22.75
C ASP A 145 -17.38 12.94 21.68
N LEU A 146 -17.56 12.22 20.57
CA LEU A 146 -16.48 12.04 19.59
C LEU A 146 -16.39 13.13 18.52
N ASP A 147 -17.44 13.94 18.35
CA ASP A 147 -17.49 15.02 17.34
C ASP A 147 -16.53 16.18 17.65
N GLU A 148 -16.06 16.31 18.89
CA GLU A 148 -15.06 17.32 19.28
C GLU A 148 -13.61 16.85 19.08
N THR A 149 -13.39 15.57 18.79
CA THR A 149 -12.03 15.03 18.68
C THR A 149 -11.49 15.15 17.27
N LYS A 150 -10.49 16.01 17.08
CA LYS A 150 -9.82 16.19 15.78
C LYS A 150 -9.11 14.89 15.36
N ILE A 151 -9.65 14.21 14.36
CA ILE A 151 -9.02 13.03 13.76
C ILE A 151 -8.05 13.50 12.66
N ILE A 152 -6.80 13.05 12.76
CA ILE A 152 -5.73 13.40 11.81
C ILE A 152 -5.79 12.42 10.63
N LEU A 153 -6.01 12.92 9.42
CA LEU A 153 -6.00 12.11 8.20
C LEU A 153 -4.62 12.17 7.53
N HIS A 154 -4.02 11.01 7.31
CA HIS A 154 -2.83 10.81 6.50
C HIS A 154 -3.23 10.15 5.17
N ASN A 155 -2.75 10.67 4.04
CA ASN A 155 -3.14 10.19 2.72
C ASN A 155 -2.42 8.91 2.29
N THR A 156 -1.25 8.63 2.86
CA THR A 156 -0.39 7.48 2.57
C THR A 156 0.30 7.03 3.85
N ILE A 157 0.73 5.78 3.93
CA ILE A 157 1.56 5.29 5.04
C ILE A 157 2.88 6.08 5.14
N ASP A 158 3.46 6.49 4.01
CA ASP A 158 4.70 7.28 3.98
C ASP A 158 4.58 8.63 4.70
N ALA A 159 3.37 9.21 4.79
CA ALA A 159 3.14 10.47 5.49
C ALA A 159 3.28 10.38 7.02
N ILE A 160 3.36 9.16 7.56
CA ILE A 160 3.56 8.87 8.99
C ILE A 160 5.02 8.49 9.28
N LEU A 161 5.78 8.13 8.24
CA LEU A 161 7.18 7.76 8.38
C LEU A 161 8.08 8.99 8.60
N GLU A 162 9.29 8.73 9.10
CA GLU A 162 10.29 9.77 9.28
C GLU A 162 10.89 10.22 7.94
N ARG A 163 11.40 11.45 7.90
CA ARG A 163 11.97 12.01 6.68
C ARG A 163 13.16 11.17 6.20
N GLY A 164 13.03 10.58 5.02
CA GLY A 164 14.09 9.79 4.39
C GLY A 164 14.00 8.29 4.63
N GLU A 165 13.01 7.83 5.39
CA GLU A 165 12.70 6.42 5.57
C GLU A 165 11.63 5.96 4.57
N LYS A 166 11.80 4.78 3.98
CA LYS A 166 10.83 4.20 3.05
C LYS A 166 10.17 2.97 3.65
N LEU A 167 8.89 2.78 3.35
CA LEU A 167 8.16 1.57 3.74
C LEU A 167 8.85 0.29 3.24
N ASP A 168 9.47 0.33 2.06
CA ASP A 168 10.17 -0.82 1.48
C ASP A 168 11.35 -1.29 2.34
N ASP A 169 12.11 -0.35 2.92
CA ASP A 169 13.25 -0.65 3.79
C ASP A 169 12.76 -1.27 5.11
N LEU A 170 11.63 -0.80 5.62
CA LEU A 170 10.97 -1.35 6.81
C LEU A 170 10.45 -2.77 6.56
N VAL A 171 9.85 -3.03 5.39
CA VAL A 171 9.40 -4.38 5.01
C VAL A 171 10.57 -5.35 4.91
N GLU A 172 11.71 -4.92 4.36
CA GLU A 172 12.90 -5.77 4.25
C GLU A 172 13.51 -6.09 5.61
N LYS A 173 13.59 -5.11 6.51
CA LYS A 173 14.13 -5.26 7.87
C LYS A 173 13.18 -5.92 8.87
N SER A 174 11.89 -6.04 8.54
CA SER A 174 10.88 -6.58 9.45
C SER A 174 11.15 -8.05 9.78
N GLU A 175 11.20 -8.38 11.07
CA GLU A 175 11.25 -9.76 11.57
C GLU A 175 9.84 -10.39 11.63
N GLY A 176 8.79 -9.57 11.61
CA GLY A 176 7.40 -10.02 11.69
C GLY A 176 6.79 -10.45 10.36
N LEU A 177 7.52 -10.31 9.25
CA LEU A 177 7.07 -10.72 7.91
C LEU A 177 7.87 -11.94 7.45
N SER A 178 7.17 -12.99 7.02
CA SER A 178 7.80 -14.15 6.40
C SER A 178 8.47 -13.80 5.07
N THR A 179 9.47 -14.57 4.66
CA THR A 179 10.15 -14.40 3.36
C THR A 179 9.17 -14.46 2.19
N GLN A 180 8.11 -15.26 2.31
CA GLN A 180 7.02 -15.33 1.34
C GLN A 180 6.26 -14.00 1.26
N SER A 181 5.89 -13.42 2.40
CA SER A 181 5.17 -12.15 2.47
C SER A 181 5.98 -10.97 1.94
N LYS A 182 7.29 -10.93 2.24
CA LYS A 182 8.21 -9.93 1.67
C LYS A 182 8.31 -10.04 0.15
N SER A 183 8.41 -11.26 -0.37
CA SER A 183 8.47 -11.52 -1.81
C SER A 183 7.15 -11.19 -2.51
N PHE A 184 6.02 -11.47 -1.85
CA PHE A 184 4.71 -11.09 -2.34
C PHE A 184 4.60 -9.57 -2.45
N TYR A 185 4.92 -8.82 -1.39
CA TYR A 185 4.91 -7.35 -1.41
C TYR A 185 5.74 -6.77 -2.58
N LYS A 186 6.95 -7.28 -2.81
CA LYS A 186 7.82 -6.86 -3.93
C LYS A 186 7.23 -7.16 -5.33
N THR A 187 6.34 -8.15 -5.45
CA THR A 187 5.72 -8.52 -6.73
C THR A 187 4.40 -7.78 -6.99
N VAL A 188 3.61 -7.48 -5.95
CA VAL A 188 2.36 -6.71 -6.09
C VAL A 188 2.55 -5.19 -6.09
N LYS A 189 3.61 -4.65 -5.48
CA LYS A 189 3.86 -3.20 -5.54
C LYS A 189 4.03 -2.79 -7.00
N PRO A 190 3.15 -1.92 -7.54
CA PRO A 190 3.32 -1.40 -8.89
C PRO A 190 4.71 -0.79 -8.97
N ARG A 191 5.54 -1.21 -9.94
CA ARG A 191 6.85 -0.60 -10.14
C ARG A 191 6.60 0.87 -10.43
N GLU A 192 6.92 1.74 -9.48
CA GLU A 192 7.13 3.15 -9.76
C GLU A 192 8.11 3.19 -10.94
N PRO A 193 7.83 3.95 -12.02
CA PRO A 193 8.80 4.09 -13.10
C PRO A 193 10.05 4.66 -12.45
N THR A 194 11.10 3.84 -12.34
CA THR A 194 12.41 4.33 -11.96
C THR A 194 12.70 5.52 -12.86
N PRO A 195 13.00 6.72 -12.31
CA PRO A 195 13.50 7.81 -13.13
C PRO A 195 14.63 7.23 -13.97
N LEU A 196 14.48 7.27 -15.29
CA LEU A 196 15.57 6.89 -16.18
C LEU A 196 16.79 7.68 -15.72
N PRO A 197 17.95 7.04 -15.51
CA PRO A 197 19.15 7.78 -15.18
C PRO A 197 19.28 8.87 -16.24
N ALA A 198 19.32 10.13 -15.79
CA ALA A 198 19.57 11.26 -16.67
C ALA A 198 20.75 10.86 -17.55
N SER A 199 20.50 10.74 -18.84
CA SER A 199 21.53 10.49 -19.85
C SER A 199 22.66 11.45 -19.53
N VAL A 200 23.81 10.88 -19.16
CA VAL A 200 25.05 11.62 -18.96
C VAL A 200 25.22 12.46 -20.22
N GLU A 201 25.14 13.80 -20.09
CA GLU A 201 25.54 14.68 -21.19
C GLU A 201 27.01 14.38 -21.44
N GLU A 202 27.29 13.65 -22.52
CA GLU A 202 28.64 13.55 -23.05
C GLU A 202 29.15 14.98 -23.30
N PRO A 203 30.31 15.37 -22.75
CA PRO A 203 30.85 16.68 -23.01
C PRO A 203 31.13 16.80 -24.51
N LEU A 204 30.48 17.78 -25.12
CA LEU A 204 30.64 18.20 -26.51
C LEU A 204 32.14 18.41 -26.81
N VAL A 205 32.77 17.43 -27.44
CA VAL A 205 34.12 17.57 -28.01
C VAL A 205 34.03 18.64 -29.07
N LYS A 206 34.56 19.83 -28.77
CA LYS A 206 34.74 20.92 -29.75
C LYS A 206 35.71 20.43 -30.82
N THR A 207 35.19 19.89 -31.91
CA THR A 207 35.95 19.65 -33.12
C THR A 207 36.27 21.02 -33.72
N GLN A 208 37.53 21.46 -33.57
CA GLN A 208 38.05 22.60 -34.32
C GLN A 208 37.91 22.30 -35.81
N ARG A 209 37.17 23.17 -36.52
CA ARG A 209 37.04 23.12 -37.97
C ARG A 209 38.41 23.42 -38.60
N PRO A 210 38.97 22.55 -39.46
CA PRO A 210 40.05 22.97 -40.33
C PRO A 210 39.50 23.92 -41.42
N HIS A 211 40.29 24.95 -41.71
CA HIS A 211 40.03 25.95 -42.74
C HIS A 211 39.84 25.29 -44.12
N LEU A 212 38.70 25.58 -44.77
CA LEU A 212 38.45 25.28 -46.18
C LEU A 212 39.17 26.30 -47.06
N ALA A 213 40.31 25.90 -47.64
CA ALA A 213 40.82 26.48 -48.89
C ALA A 213 40.07 25.81 -50.05
N GLY A 214 39.46 26.62 -50.91
CA GLY A 214 38.63 26.14 -52.02
C GLY A 214 39.41 25.47 -53.14
N TYR A 215 38.71 24.73 -54.00
CA TYR A 215 38.95 24.68 -55.45
C TYR A 215 37.80 23.98 -56.17
N SER A 216 37.26 24.73 -57.15
CA SER A 216 36.73 24.39 -58.48
C SER A 216 35.91 23.12 -58.76
N VAL A 217 34.79 23.37 -59.46
CA VAL A 217 33.81 22.46 -60.03
C VAL A 217 34.25 21.90 -61.38
N ARG A 218 34.04 20.58 -61.59
CA ARG A 218 33.76 19.84 -62.86
C ARG A 218 33.59 18.38 -62.42
N GLY A 219 32.46 17.68 -62.57
CA GLY A 219 31.54 17.56 -63.68
C GLY A 219 31.75 16.18 -64.30
N HIS A 220 30.84 15.21 -64.08
CA HIS A 220 30.44 14.16 -65.05
C HIS A 220 29.41 13.22 -64.45
N ALA A 221 28.39 12.92 -65.26
CA ALA A 221 27.31 12.00 -65.01
C ALA A 221 27.75 10.54 -65.21
N ALA A 222 27.23 9.62 -64.41
CA ALA A 222 27.10 8.22 -64.81
C ALA A 222 25.93 7.56 -64.09
N ARG A 223 25.31 6.66 -64.82
CA ARG A 223 23.97 6.09 -64.70
C ARG A 223 24.13 4.60 -64.38
N LYS A 224 23.04 3.99 -63.89
CA LYS A 224 22.66 2.56 -64.03
C LYS A 224 22.97 1.56 -62.90
N ASP A 225 21.84 1.08 -62.36
CA ASP A 225 21.33 -0.31 -62.38
C ASP A 225 21.92 -1.41 -61.50
N ALA A 226 20.94 -2.17 -60.97
CA ALA A 226 20.90 -3.61 -60.70
C ALA A 226 21.63 -4.10 -59.42
N ASN A 227 20.94 -4.65 -58.42
CA ASN A 227 20.15 -5.90 -58.35
C ASN A 227 20.96 -7.03 -57.69
N THR A 228 20.27 -7.79 -56.86
CA THR A 228 20.47 -9.22 -56.50
C THR A 228 21.62 -9.65 -55.57
N GLY A 229 21.24 -10.53 -54.64
CA GLY A 229 22.11 -11.59 -54.07
C GLY A 229 22.29 -11.51 -52.56
N ARG A 230 21.41 -12.07 -51.73
CA ARG A 230 21.28 -13.49 -51.34
C ARG A 230 22.25 -13.92 -50.21
N ALA A 231 21.68 -14.69 -49.27
CA ALA A 231 22.31 -15.63 -48.33
C ALA A 231 23.09 -15.00 -47.16
N ASN A 232 23.10 -15.53 -45.93
CA ASN A 232 22.48 -16.69 -45.28
C ASN A 232 22.81 -16.57 -43.77
N SER A 233 22.15 -17.41 -42.97
CA SER A 233 22.69 -18.09 -41.79
C SER A 233 22.29 -17.59 -40.38
N ARG A 234 21.74 -18.57 -39.63
CA ARG A 234 21.85 -18.79 -38.17
C ARG A 234 21.09 -17.78 -37.30
N SER A 235 20.32 -18.14 -36.28
CA SER A 235 20.31 -19.31 -35.41
C SER A 235 18.95 -19.41 -34.70
N LEU A 236 18.61 -20.62 -34.26
CA LEU A 236 17.52 -20.90 -33.34
C LEU A 236 17.69 -20.13 -32.02
N CYS A 237 16.61 -19.56 -31.48
CA CYS A 237 16.14 -19.83 -30.11
C CYS A 237 14.85 -19.04 -29.79
N GLY A 238 13.78 -19.77 -29.44
CA GLY A 238 12.79 -19.38 -28.43
C GLY A 238 12.10 -18.02 -28.53
N LYS A 239 11.23 -17.81 -29.52
CA LYS A 239 10.21 -16.75 -29.48
C LYS A 239 8.83 -17.30 -29.83
N CYS A 240 8.22 -18.04 -28.91
CA CYS A 240 6.81 -18.44 -28.99
C CYS A 240 6.24 -18.60 -27.56
N SER A 241 5.93 -17.48 -26.90
CA SER A 241 4.98 -17.43 -25.77
C SER A 241 4.59 -16.01 -25.34
N CYS A 242 5.32 -14.96 -25.71
CA CYS A 242 5.04 -13.59 -25.23
C CYS A 242 4.10 -12.73 -26.09
N GLN A 243 3.56 -13.22 -27.22
CA GLN A 243 2.73 -12.40 -28.12
C GLN A 243 1.20 -12.53 -27.92
N ALA A 244 0.74 -13.44 -27.05
CA ALA A 244 -0.69 -13.60 -26.75
C ALA A 244 -1.17 -12.73 -25.57
N ALA A 245 -0.30 -12.39 -24.61
CA ALA A 245 -0.69 -11.65 -23.40
C ALA A 245 -0.84 -10.13 -23.60
N SER A 246 -0.22 -9.57 -24.65
CA SER A 246 -0.23 -8.12 -24.91
C SER A 246 -1.47 -7.62 -25.66
N ARG A 247 -2.29 -8.52 -26.23
CA ARG A 247 -3.53 -8.17 -26.94
C ARG A 247 -4.76 -8.13 -26.02
N PHE A 248 -4.76 -8.87 -24.91
CA PHE A 248 -5.89 -8.86 -23.95
C PHE A 248 -5.93 -7.61 -23.06
N LEU A 249 -4.76 -7.10 -22.65
CA LEU A 249 -4.66 -5.88 -21.81
C LEU A 249 -4.98 -4.58 -22.56
N ARG A 250 -4.89 -4.58 -23.90
CA ARG A 250 -5.24 -3.42 -24.72
C ARG A 250 -6.77 -3.28 -24.91
N ALA A 251 -7.50 -4.40 -24.97
CA ALA A 251 -8.96 -4.41 -25.09
C ALA A 251 -9.69 -4.02 -23.79
N ALA A 252 -9.10 -4.28 -22.61
CA ALA A 252 -9.69 -3.87 -21.33
C ALA A 252 -9.58 -2.34 -21.09
N ARG A 253 -8.53 -1.71 -21.62
CA ARG A 253 -8.30 -0.26 -21.49
C ARG A 253 -9.27 0.57 -22.34
N ASP A 254 -9.73 0.05 -23.49
CA ASP A 254 -10.68 0.72 -24.38
C ASP A 254 -12.16 0.55 -23.98
N SER A 255 -12.45 -0.31 -23.00
CA SER A 255 -13.80 -0.48 -22.44
C SER A 255 -14.09 0.53 -21.32
N ILE A 256 -13.07 0.89 -20.53
CA ILE A 256 -13.18 1.86 -19.44
C ILE A 256 -13.25 3.30 -19.99
N ALA A 257 -12.52 3.61 -21.06
CA ALA A 257 -12.54 4.94 -21.68
C ALA A 257 -13.87 5.30 -22.38
N ARG A 258 -14.71 4.31 -22.72
CA ARG A 258 -16.03 4.57 -23.34
C ARG A 258 -17.14 4.85 -22.33
N LYS A 259 -17.00 4.43 -21.06
CA LYS A 259 -18.00 4.73 -20.02
C LYS A 259 -17.84 6.11 -19.38
N THR A 260 -16.65 6.71 -19.42
CA THR A 260 -16.42 8.07 -18.91
C THR A 260 -16.91 9.18 -19.85
N ASN A 261 -17.11 8.90 -21.14
CA ASN A 261 -17.59 9.89 -22.11
C ASN A 261 -19.12 9.94 -22.29
N GLN A 262 -19.87 9.09 -21.58
CA GLN A 262 -21.35 9.06 -21.64
C GLN A 262 -22.02 9.82 -20.48
N CYS A 263 -21.25 10.31 -19.51
CA CYS A 263 -21.76 11.13 -18.39
C CYS A 263 -21.62 12.65 -18.59
N CYS A 264 -20.97 13.11 -19.68
CA CYS A 264 -20.76 14.54 -19.97
C CYS A 264 -21.72 15.12 -21.03
N THR A 265 -22.85 14.46 -21.33
CA THR A 265 -23.82 14.95 -22.35
C THR A 265 -25.25 15.05 -21.83
N LEU A 266 -25.44 15.17 -20.51
CA LEU A 266 -26.72 15.53 -19.88
C LEU A 266 -26.47 16.49 -18.72
N LEU A 267 -26.06 17.71 -19.06
CA LEU A 267 -26.28 18.94 -18.31
C LEU A 267 -26.58 20.04 -19.34
#